data_AF-A0A7S3X6P3-F1
#
_entry.id   AF-A0A7S3X6P3-F1
#
_cell.length_a   1.000
_cell.length_b   1.000
_cell.length_c   1.000
_cell.angle_alpha   90.00
_cell.angle_beta   90.00
_cell.angle_gamma   90.00
#
_symmetry.space_group_name_H-M   'P 1'
#
loop_
_entity.id
_entity.type
_entity.pdbx_description
1 polymer ?
#
loop_
_entity_poly.entity_id
_entity_poly.type
_entity_poly.pdbx_seq_one_letter_code
_entity_poly.pdbx_strand_id
1 'polypeptide(L)'
;GWEDIPAGIVAVLLPAAHAVDVLSHVAIRARNQQVLLASCDDDALLAQLHGLAGQRMKLTVGPSGDVTWSKAAAGEGVSDAAAAQAPKQLKVVPPPAPPALILPMSNFAANRKSLGGKSFHLSELNPKAGDYKVPVSCTV
;
A
#
# COMPACT_ATOMS: atom_id res chain seq x y z
N GLY A 1 -2.14 0.60 8.88
CA GLY A 1 -2.78 -0.08 7.75
C GLY A 1 -4.17 0.46 7.50
N TRP A 2 -4.26 1.76 7.17
CA TRP A 2 -5.50 2.47 6.81
C TRP A 2 -5.33 3.23 5.48
N GLU A 3 -4.22 2.96 4.77
CA GLU A 3 -3.79 3.68 3.56
C GLU A 3 -4.02 2.84 2.28
N ASP A 4 -4.55 1.63 2.42
CA ASP A 4 -4.87 0.76 1.27
C ASP A 4 -6.18 1.17 0.63
N ILE A 5 -6.26 1.00 -0.69
CA ILE A 5 -7.47 1.31 -1.45
C ILE A 5 -8.58 0.34 -1.00
N PRO A 6 -9.79 0.82 -0.72
CA PRO A 6 -10.89 -0.04 -0.29
C PRO A 6 -11.20 -1.14 -1.31
N ALA A 7 -11.61 -2.31 -0.80
CA ALA A 7 -12.05 -3.42 -1.64
C ALA A 7 -13.23 -3.01 -2.53
N GLY A 8 -13.23 -3.50 -3.77
CA GLY A 8 -14.26 -3.20 -4.78
C GLY A 8 -13.99 -1.93 -5.60
N ILE A 9 -12.98 -1.13 -5.25
CA ILE A 9 -12.53 -0.01 -6.09
C ILE A 9 -11.65 -0.56 -7.22
N VAL A 10 -12.06 -0.31 -8.46
CA VAL A 10 -11.33 -0.75 -9.67
C VAL A 10 -10.55 0.37 -10.34
N ALA A 11 -10.88 1.64 -10.03
CA ALA A 11 -10.19 2.80 -10.55
C ALA A 11 -10.24 3.99 -9.56
N VAL A 12 -9.19 4.80 -9.55
CA VAL A 12 -9.06 6.07 -8.84
C VAL A 12 -8.77 7.15 -9.88
N LEU A 13 -9.66 8.13 -10.00
CA LEU A 13 -9.55 9.24 -10.93
C LEU A 13 -9.25 10.52 -10.14
N LEU A 14 -8.25 11.27 -10.59
CA LEU A 14 -7.75 12.45 -9.89
C LEU A 14 -7.78 13.69 -10.81
N PRO A 15 -8.01 14.89 -10.29
CA PRO A 15 -7.78 16.12 -11.04
C PRO A 15 -6.29 16.33 -11.30
N ALA A 16 -5.94 17.00 -12.37
CA ALA A 16 -4.54 17.28 -12.73
C ALA A 16 -3.77 18.14 -11.72
N ALA A 17 -4.47 19.03 -11.01
CA ALA A 17 -3.89 19.78 -9.89
C ALA A 17 -3.37 18.85 -8.77
N HIS A 18 -3.82 17.60 -8.76
CA HIS A 18 -3.40 16.54 -7.86
C HIS A 18 -2.74 15.39 -8.61
N ALA A 19 -2.06 15.67 -9.73
CA ALA A 19 -1.24 14.68 -10.41
C ALA A 19 -0.24 14.08 -9.41
N VAL A 20 -0.31 12.77 -9.25
CA VAL A 20 0.47 12.04 -8.26
C VAL A 20 1.70 11.44 -8.92
N ASP A 21 2.86 11.60 -8.28
CA ASP A 21 4.09 10.94 -8.70
C ASP A 21 3.89 9.42 -8.83
N VAL A 22 4.44 8.83 -9.89
CA VAL A 22 4.44 7.39 -10.17
C VAL A 22 5.05 6.58 -9.01
N LEU A 23 5.97 7.17 -8.24
CA LEU A 23 6.59 6.56 -7.06
C LEU A 23 5.92 6.93 -5.74
N SER A 24 4.83 7.69 -5.78
CA SER A 24 4.04 7.95 -4.59
C SER A 24 3.53 6.67 -3.95
N HIS A 25 3.26 6.74 -2.64
CA HIS A 25 2.65 5.63 -1.92
C HIS A 25 1.30 5.20 -2.52
N VAL A 26 0.51 6.14 -3.06
CA VAL A 26 -0.79 5.83 -3.67
C VAL A 26 -0.61 5.08 -4.99
N ALA A 27 0.31 5.52 -5.85
CA ALA A 27 0.58 4.87 -7.13
C ALA A 27 1.11 3.44 -6.96
N ILE A 28 2.04 3.24 -6.01
CA ILE A 28 2.58 1.92 -5.70
C ILE A 28 1.46 0.97 -5.21
N ARG A 29 0.56 1.45 -4.36
CA ARG A 29 -0.58 0.66 -3.85
C ARG A 29 -1.58 0.33 -4.94
N ALA A 30 -1.97 1.31 -5.75
CA ALA A 30 -2.88 1.11 -6.88
C ALA A 30 -2.32 0.05 -7.83
N ARG A 31 -1.03 0.11 -8.16
CA ARG A 31 -0.35 -0.91 -8.96
C ARG A 31 -0.37 -2.28 -8.29
N ASN A 32 0.01 -2.36 -7.01
CA ASN A 32 0.04 -3.64 -6.29
C ASN A 32 -1.36 -4.28 -6.17
N GLN A 33 -2.42 -3.46 -6.10
CA GLN A 33 -3.80 -3.91 -5.99
C GLN A 33 -4.51 -4.02 -7.35
N GLN A 34 -3.81 -3.77 -8.47
CA GLN A 34 -4.36 -3.78 -9.83
C GLN A 34 -5.55 -2.81 -10.03
N VAL A 35 -5.50 -1.67 -9.34
CA VAL A 35 -6.47 -0.57 -9.44
C VAL A 35 -5.93 0.44 -10.45
N LEU A 36 -6.75 0.85 -11.41
CA LEU A 36 -6.38 1.90 -12.36
C LEU A 36 -6.21 3.23 -11.62
N LEU A 37 -5.06 3.90 -11.78
CA LEU A 37 -4.85 5.26 -11.30
C LEU A 37 -4.69 6.17 -12.53
N ALA A 38 -5.56 7.17 -12.67
CA ALA A 38 -5.51 8.11 -13.79
C ALA A 38 -5.75 9.55 -13.33
N SER A 39 -5.08 10.50 -13.98
CA SER A 39 -5.33 11.93 -13.82
C SER A 39 -6.10 12.49 -15.02
N CYS A 40 -6.98 13.46 -14.76
CA CYS A 40 -7.75 14.17 -15.76
C CYS A 40 -7.44 15.66 -15.68
N ASP A 41 -6.97 16.23 -16.79
CA ASP A 41 -6.62 17.65 -16.92
C ASP A 41 -7.83 18.54 -17.22
N ASP A 42 -8.93 17.96 -17.71
CA ASP A 42 -10.16 18.69 -18.04
C ASP A 42 -11.19 18.55 -16.92
N ASP A 43 -11.36 19.62 -16.15
CA ASP A 43 -12.34 19.70 -15.06
C ASP A 43 -13.78 19.47 -15.54
N ALA A 44 -14.13 19.88 -16.77
CA ALA A 44 -15.47 19.68 -17.30
C ALA A 44 -15.74 18.20 -17.60
N LEU A 45 -14.75 17.49 -18.12
CA LEU A 45 -14.81 16.05 -18.38
C LEU A 45 -14.85 15.25 -17.06
N LEU A 46 -14.08 15.67 -16.06
CA LEU A 46 -14.15 15.08 -14.73
C LEU A 46 -15.54 15.32 -14.10
N ALA A 47 -16.12 16.51 -14.25
CA ALA A 47 -17.48 16.80 -13.79
C ALA A 47 -18.54 15.95 -14.51
N GLN A 48 -18.38 15.68 -15.81
CA GLN A 48 -19.24 14.75 -16.54
C GLN A 48 -19.17 13.34 -15.96
N LEU A 49 -17.97 12.83 -15.67
CA LEU A 49 -17.78 11.53 -15.01
C LEU A 49 -18.41 11.49 -13.62
N HIS A 50 -18.31 12.56 -12.85
CA HIS A 50 -19.00 12.69 -11.57
C HIS A 50 -20.53 12.66 -11.73
N GLY A 51 -21.07 13.26 -12.79
CA GLY A 51 -22.50 13.20 -13.13
C GLY A 51 -23.00 11.79 -13.51
N LEU A 52 -22.09 10.86 -13.80
CA LEU A 52 -22.40 9.46 -14.08
C LEU A 52 -22.35 8.58 -12.82
N ALA A 53 -22.26 9.19 -11.64
CA ALA A 53 -22.30 8.49 -10.35
C ALA A 53 -23.50 7.53 -10.26
N GLY A 54 -23.25 6.31 -9.77
CA GLY A 54 -24.26 5.24 -9.66
C GLY A 54 -24.46 4.44 -10.95
N GLN A 55 -23.87 4.84 -12.08
CA GLN A 55 -23.88 4.03 -13.31
C GLN A 55 -22.65 3.15 -13.40
N ARG A 56 -22.80 1.96 -14.02
CA ARG A 56 -21.66 1.09 -14.32
C ARG A 56 -20.98 1.57 -15.61
N MET A 57 -19.72 1.92 -15.47
CA MET A 57 -18.86 2.37 -16.56
C MET A 57 -17.72 1.37 -16.74
N LYS A 58 -17.31 1.16 -17.98
CA LYS A 58 -16.13 0.41 -18.35
C LYS A 58 -15.05 1.39 -18.75
N LEU A 59 -13.88 1.28 -18.12
CA LEU A 59 -12.69 2.08 -18.43
C LEU A 59 -11.75 1.23 -19.27
N THR A 60 -11.22 1.80 -20.35
CA THR A 60 -10.23 1.15 -21.21
C THR A 60 -9.01 2.04 -21.31
N VAL A 61 -7.85 1.47 -21.01
CA VAL A 61 -6.56 2.16 -21.14
C VAL A 61 -6.01 1.85 -22.53
N GLY A 62 -5.76 2.89 -23.31
CA GLY A 62 -5.14 2.82 -24.62
C GLY A 62 -3.63 2.57 -24.53
N PRO A 63 -2.99 2.22 -25.65
CA PRO A 63 -1.54 1.95 -25.69
C PRO A 63 -0.68 3.15 -25.29
N SER A 64 -1.21 4.37 -25.45
CA SER A 64 -0.56 5.64 -25.14
C SER A 64 -0.77 6.07 -23.70
N GLY A 65 -1.52 5.30 -22.91
CA GLY A 65 -1.92 5.66 -21.54
C GLY A 65 -3.17 6.55 -21.46
N ASP A 66 -3.82 6.84 -22.59
CA ASP A 66 -5.11 7.51 -22.64
C ASP A 66 -6.22 6.62 -22.06
N VAL A 67 -7.16 7.22 -21.33
CA VAL A 67 -8.26 6.47 -20.70
C VAL A 67 -9.58 6.87 -21.35
N THR A 68 -10.27 5.89 -21.93
CA THR A 68 -11.62 6.06 -22.50
C THR A 68 -12.64 5.32 -21.65
N TRP A 69 -13.89 5.78 -21.65
CA TRP A 69 -14.97 5.13 -20.91
C TRP A 69 -16.23 4.92 -21.75
N SER A 70 -16.96 3.86 -21.44
CA SER A 70 -18.25 3.54 -22.05
C SER A 70 -19.20 2.92 -21.03
N LYS A 71 -20.50 2.92 -21.32
CA LYS A 71 -21.49 2.27 -20.45
C LYS A 71 -21.25 0.76 -20.45
N ALA A 72 -21.11 0.18 -19.27
CA ALA A 72 -20.91 -1.27 -19.16
C ALA A 72 -22.16 -2.02 -19.62
N ALA A 73 -21.99 -3.06 -20.43
CA ALA A 73 -23.10 -3.92 -20.83
C ALA A 73 -23.62 -4.72 -19.62
N ALA A 74 -24.90 -5.13 -19.66
CA ALA A 74 -25.48 -5.97 -18.62
C ALA A 74 -24.74 -7.33 -18.58
N GLY A 75 -23.88 -7.52 -17.58
CA GLY A 75 -23.04 -8.71 -17.42
C GLY A 75 -21.53 -8.44 -17.52
N GLU A 76 -21.11 -7.29 -18.03
CA GLU A 76 -19.72 -6.83 -17.92
C GLU A 76 -19.49 -6.22 -16.54
N GLY A 77 -19.25 -7.08 -15.56
CA GLY A 77 -18.68 -6.70 -14.27
C GLY A 77 -17.29 -7.29 -14.16
N VAL A 78 -16.35 -6.52 -13.60
CA VAL A 78 -15.19 -7.16 -12.99
C VAL A 78 -15.76 -8.04 -11.88
N SER A 79 -15.73 -9.36 -12.07
CA SER A 79 -16.01 -10.30 -11.01
C SER A 79 -15.16 -9.89 -9.82
N ASP A 80 -15.76 -9.84 -8.63
CA ASP A 80 -15.08 -9.60 -7.35
C ASP A 80 -14.07 -10.73 -6.99
N ALA A 81 -13.62 -11.49 -8.00
CA ALA A 81 -12.71 -12.61 -7.93
C ALA A 81 -11.32 -12.21 -7.39
N ALA A 82 -10.95 -10.93 -7.47
CA ALA A 82 -9.76 -10.42 -6.78
C ALA A 82 -10.00 -10.09 -5.30
N ALA A 83 -11.25 -9.85 -4.87
CA ALA A 83 -11.61 -9.59 -3.47
C ALA A 83 -11.87 -10.87 -2.66
N ALA A 84 -12.00 -12.03 -3.32
CA ALA A 84 -12.24 -13.31 -2.66
C ALA A 84 -10.97 -14.14 -2.38
N GLN A 85 -9.80 -13.51 -2.23
CA GLN A 85 -8.86 -14.11 -1.28
C GLN A 85 -9.37 -13.75 0.10
N ALA A 86 -10.18 -14.65 0.69
CA ALA A 86 -10.50 -14.60 2.10
C ALA A 86 -9.20 -14.23 2.82
N PRO A 87 -9.16 -13.12 3.58
CA PRO A 87 -7.92 -12.66 4.19
C PRO A 87 -7.39 -13.88 4.92
N LYS A 88 -6.20 -14.37 4.53
CA LYS A 88 -5.55 -15.45 5.27
C LYS A 88 -5.64 -14.98 6.70
N GLN A 89 -6.40 -15.70 7.52
CA GLN A 89 -6.62 -15.32 8.90
C GLN A 89 -5.27 -15.49 9.59
N LEU A 90 -4.44 -14.45 9.47
CA LEU A 90 -3.20 -14.32 10.17
C LEU A 90 -3.64 -14.19 11.61
N LYS A 91 -3.52 -15.29 12.35
CA LYS A 91 -3.59 -15.22 13.80
C LYS A 91 -2.46 -14.31 14.22
N VAL A 92 -2.79 -13.04 14.46
CA VAL A 92 -1.88 -12.09 15.07
C VAL A 92 -1.69 -12.58 16.49
N VAL A 93 -0.63 -13.35 16.69
CA VAL A 93 -0.19 -13.71 18.03
C VAL A 93 0.50 -12.45 18.56
N PRO A 94 -0.04 -11.80 19.61
CA PRO A 94 0.63 -10.65 20.19
C PRO A 94 2.03 -11.09 20.65
N PRO A 95 3.06 -10.28 20.40
CA PRO A 95 4.39 -10.61 20.84
C PRO A 95 4.41 -10.77 22.36
N PRO A 96 5.26 -11.67 22.91
CA PRO A 96 5.44 -11.80 24.34
C PRO A 96 5.83 -10.45 24.95
N ALA A 97 5.35 -10.20 26.17
CA ALA A 97 5.69 -8.99 26.90
C ALA A 97 7.22 -8.85 27.03
N PRO A 98 7.80 -7.67 26.79
CA PRO A 98 9.22 -7.46 26.97
C PRO A 98 9.58 -7.62 28.46
N PRO A 99 10.76 -8.17 28.79
CA PRO A 99 11.21 -8.36 30.17
C PRO A 99 11.44 -7.04 30.94
N ALA A 100 11.58 -5.92 30.23
CA ALA A 100 11.78 -4.60 30.81
C ALA A 100 11.20 -3.53 29.88
N LEU A 101 10.86 -2.37 30.46
CA LEU A 101 10.41 -1.19 29.71
C LEU A 101 11.52 -0.61 28.81
N ILE A 102 12.78 -0.85 29.14
CA ILE A 102 13.92 -0.43 28.31
C ILE A 102 14.84 -1.64 28.14
N LEU A 103 15.06 -2.04 26.90
CA LEU A 103 15.97 -3.12 26.53
C LEU A 103 17.25 -2.54 25.91
N PRO A 104 18.43 -2.78 26.50
CA PRO A 104 19.70 -2.41 25.87
C PRO A 104 20.03 -3.35 24.71
N MET A 105 20.80 -2.84 23.73
CA MET A 105 21.21 -3.59 22.53
C MET A 105 21.87 -4.94 22.84
N SER A 106 22.61 -5.07 23.95
CA SER A 106 23.23 -6.33 24.39
C SER A 106 22.21 -7.46 24.60
N ASN A 107 20.95 -7.10 24.87
CA ASN A 107 19.88 -8.04 25.18
C ASN A 107 18.94 -8.27 24.00
N PHE A 108 19.22 -7.70 22.82
CA PHE A 108 18.34 -7.81 21.66
C PHE A 108 18.26 -9.24 21.11
N ALA A 109 19.39 -9.93 20.98
CA ALA A 109 19.42 -11.29 20.48
C ALA A 109 18.61 -12.27 21.35
N ALA A 110 18.70 -12.13 22.67
CA ALA A 110 17.97 -12.96 23.64
C ALA A 110 16.44 -12.69 23.63
N ASN A 111 16.02 -11.50 23.18
CA ASN A 111 14.63 -11.04 23.25
C ASN A 111 14.00 -10.82 21.86
N ARG A 112 14.52 -11.48 20.82
CA ARG A 112 14.04 -11.33 19.42
C ARG A 112 12.51 -11.36 19.27
N LYS A 113 11.82 -12.22 20.02
CA LYS A 113 10.36 -12.40 19.91
C LYS A 113 9.56 -11.21 20.45
N SER A 114 10.12 -10.42 21.35
CA SER A 114 9.48 -9.24 21.95
C SER A 114 9.98 -7.91 21.35
N LEU A 115 10.78 -7.97 20.28
CA LEU A 115 11.43 -6.81 19.67
C LEU A 115 10.92 -6.55 18.25
N GLY A 116 10.89 -5.28 17.86
CA GLY A 116 10.68 -4.89 16.47
C GLY A 116 11.85 -5.33 15.59
N GLY A 117 11.56 -5.64 14.33
CA GLY A 117 12.58 -6.10 13.36
C GLY A 117 13.76 -5.13 13.18
N LYS A 118 13.54 -3.83 13.37
CA LYS A 118 14.60 -2.81 13.29
C LYS A 118 15.63 -2.97 14.41
N SER A 119 15.17 -3.07 15.66
CA SER A 119 16.04 -3.23 16.84
C SER A 119 16.79 -4.56 16.74
N PHE A 120 16.12 -5.63 16.30
CA PHE A 120 16.78 -6.92 16.07
C PHE A 120 17.89 -6.84 15.01
N HIS A 121 17.62 -6.28 13.83
CA HIS A 121 18.64 -6.15 12.77
C HIS A 121 19.83 -5.30 13.20
N LEU A 122 19.64 -4.28 14.05
CA LEU A 122 20.77 -3.52 14.60
C LEU A 122 21.74 -4.40 15.39
N SER A 123 21.27 -5.45 16.07
CA SER A 123 22.13 -6.39 16.81
C SER A 123 22.83 -7.42 15.91
N GLU A 124 22.34 -7.63 14.69
CA GLU A 124 22.96 -8.52 13.70
C GLU A 124 24.06 -7.83 12.88
N LEU A 125 24.14 -6.50 12.94
CA LEU A 125 25.22 -5.75 12.30
C LEU A 125 26.56 -6.07 12.97
N ASN A 126 27.37 -6.90 12.30
CA ASN A 126 28.72 -7.24 12.71
C ASN A 126 29.75 -6.68 11.70
N PRO A 127 30.00 -5.36 11.71
CA PRO A 127 30.93 -4.75 10.78
C PRO A 127 32.36 -5.28 11.00
N LYS A 128 33.08 -5.50 9.91
CA LYS A 128 34.52 -5.75 9.98
C LYS A 128 35.23 -4.49 10.48
N ALA A 129 36.36 -4.67 11.16
CA ALA A 129 37.14 -3.55 11.67
C ALA A 129 37.50 -2.57 10.55
N GLY A 130 37.06 -1.30 10.68
CA GLY A 130 37.33 -0.23 9.72
C GLY A 130 36.22 0.09 8.71
N ASP A 131 35.13 -0.67 8.67
CA ASP A 131 34.03 -0.47 7.69
C ASP A 131 33.03 0.61 8.16
N TYR A 132 32.29 0.33 9.24
CA TYR A 132 31.39 1.28 9.89
C TYR A 132 31.20 0.93 11.37
N LYS A 133 30.74 1.90 12.16
CA LYS A 133 30.44 1.70 13.59
C LYS A 133 28.93 1.61 13.79
N VAL A 134 28.49 0.60 14.53
CA VAL A 134 27.11 0.49 14.98
C VAL A 134 26.95 1.33 16.25
N PRO A 135 26.03 2.30 16.29
CA PRO A 135 25.81 3.10 17.49
C PRO A 135 25.16 2.25 18.58
N VAL A 136 25.51 2.52 19.84
CA VAL A 136 24.80 1.97 20.99
C VAL A 136 23.33 2.37 20.94
N SER A 137 22.44 1.42 21.21
CA SER A 137 20.99 1.68 21.21
C SER A 137 20.27 0.98 22.35
N CYS A 138 19.06 1.47 22.62
CA CYS A 138 18.07 0.82 23.44
C CYS A 138 16.70 0.95 22.76
N THR A 139 15.77 0.07 23.11
CA THR A 139 14.37 0.15 22.65
C THR A 139 13.46 0.14 23.85
N VAL A 140 12.41 0.95 23.75
CA VAL A 140 11.27 0.94 24.67
C VAL A 140 10.26 -0.09 24.17
#